data_AF-M7XI60-F1
#
_entry.id   AF-M7XI60-F1
#
_cell.length_a   1.000
_cell.length_b   1.000
_cell.length_c   1.000
_cell.angle_alpha   90.00
_cell.angle_beta   90.00
_cell.angle_gamma   90.00
#
_symmetry.space_group_name_H-M   'P 1'
#
loop_
_entity.id
_entity.type
_entity.pdbx_description
1 polymer ?
#
loop_
_entity_poly.entity_id
_entity_poly.type
_entity_poly.pdbx_seq_one_letter_code
_entity_poly.pdbx_strand_id
1 'polypeptide(L)'
;MPALPLTGSLTARAPYTLLATSPSAAGADSSGAFVEKKLAHSRSHSLNGIGGESASTKTLRRRRLGGLLVATAGVAGLLVLLLNHLPSTPWQTGQGELQYTARHRIAVDFETTDVPEEWSCNPFKEPGRLEVDVRNKFNNIWRPYDEACPPSRLMEGVVNSVEAMRKTSRRGFHKQRGPRRSHDTTVRWQGDKDERGQFYPWLVNATIVLLGDSMERLHLSEFCDFVGGDLHHITPRHPASPPIYRKKLPTLLDANGDESEESKRRKEERRKKEDQWEFDRVKSWNITRPWVCDIKEYGATIVSSFHWGLEDLEDAFESEDFFHGPSTFLQRFFNKDLPLIKNLAAHFDRPSILQPTVIEVASGYWDLRQMTEEDFIKAGIPRPYPTDDDRSFGPIGEERETRWRKHIVEVIKEVAKAFPGTRGIRDGPVISWRTMHHPKRNNYTPYSRVAPLDALARKTMHDLRVSSLATSPAFRSNSGSLVHSHLPPEALHDIEHIGRELGDADGTDYGFDERIRVDEVGKLLEGQENHFRDFLHPDALPGSYLWSDIILYEVKRAYYRIGRSTQDL
;
A
#
# COMPACT_ATOMS: atom_id res chain seq x y z
N MET A 1 2.62 -75.26 -1.49
CA MET A 1 1.99 -75.37 -0.14
C MET A 1 3.11 -75.52 0.89
N PRO A 2 2.93 -75.18 2.19
CA PRO A 2 2.53 -73.90 2.79
C PRO A 2 3.65 -73.41 3.80
N ALA A 3 3.58 -72.37 4.65
CA ALA A 3 2.55 -71.36 4.95
C ALA A 3 3.17 -70.05 5.54
N LEU A 4 2.27 -69.08 5.77
CA LEU A 4 2.30 -67.85 6.59
C LEU A 4 2.46 -68.09 8.13
N PRO A 5 2.40 -67.05 9.01
CA PRO A 5 2.52 -65.58 8.87
C PRO A 5 3.50 -64.92 9.87
N LEU A 6 3.74 -63.60 9.76
CA LEU A 6 3.85 -62.72 10.95
C LEU A 6 3.36 -61.28 10.64
N THR A 7 2.82 -60.62 11.67
CA THR A 7 2.08 -59.35 11.62
C THR A 7 2.94 -58.13 11.97
N GLY A 8 2.68 -56.97 11.37
CA GLY A 8 3.32 -55.68 11.73
C GLY A 8 2.38 -54.49 11.54
N SER A 9 2.09 -53.77 12.63
CA SER A 9 1.07 -52.71 12.70
C SER A 9 1.46 -51.40 12.01
N LEU A 10 0.43 -50.71 11.51
CA LEU A 10 0.36 -49.26 11.29
C LEU A 10 1.10 -48.44 12.36
N THR A 11 1.86 -47.44 11.92
CA THR A 11 2.06 -46.18 12.65
C THR A 11 1.81 -45.00 11.71
N ALA A 12 0.84 -44.16 12.06
CA ALA A 12 0.53 -42.96 11.31
C ALA A 12 1.63 -41.90 11.53
N ARG A 13 2.08 -41.24 10.45
CA ARG A 13 2.85 -39.99 10.59
C ARG A 13 1.87 -38.86 10.92
N ALA A 14 2.02 -38.27 12.10
CA ALA A 14 1.22 -37.14 12.54
C ALA A 14 1.52 -35.87 11.72
N PRO A 15 0.53 -35.01 11.45
CA PRO A 15 0.74 -33.75 10.77
C PRO A 15 1.45 -32.73 11.67
N TYR A 16 2.30 -31.90 11.06
CA TYR A 16 2.91 -30.75 11.74
C TYR A 16 1.82 -29.81 12.26
N THR A 17 1.81 -29.62 13.57
CA THR A 17 0.90 -28.67 14.23
C THR A 17 1.73 -27.49 14.71
N LEU A 18 1.53 -26.30 14.13
CA LEU A 18 2.06 -25.06 14.67
C LEU A 18 1.28 -24.70 15.93
N LEU A 19 1.60 -25.36 17.04
CA LEU A 19 1.12 -25.01 18.37
C LEU A 19 1.99 -23.87 18.92
N ALA A 20 1.39 -22.70 19.08
CA ALA A 20 1.96 -21.63 19.88
C ALA A 20 2.09 -22.09 21.34
N THR A 21 3.32 -22.14 21.85
CA THR A 21 3.57 -22.41 23.27
C THR A 21 3.38 -21.14 24.08
N SER A 22 2.36 -21.09 24.93
CA SER A 22 2.23 -20.07 25.97
C SER A 22 3.42 -20.13 26.95
N PRO A 23 3.89 -19.00 27.51
CA PRO A 23 5.04 -18.99 28.41
C PRO A 23 4.70 -19.61 29.76
N SER A 24 5.56 -20.49 30.27
CA SER A 24 5.43 -21.06 31.61
C SER A 24 6.13 -20.22 32.67
N ALA A 25 5.42 -20.06 33.79
CA ALA A 25 5.92 -19.86 35.16
C ALA A 25 7.23 -19.04 35.36
N ALA A 26 7.06 -17.83 35.92
CA ALA A 26 8.15 -17.12 36.58
C ALA A 26 8.69 -17.92 37.78
N GLY A 27 10.01 -18.06 37.85
CA GLY A 27 10.72 -18.46 39.07
C GLY A 27 11.08 -17.22 39.91
N ALA A 28 10.85 -17.30 41.21
CA ALA A 28 11.19 -16.24 42.17
C ALA A 28 12.65 -16.35 42.68
N ASP A 29 13.03 -15.33 43.46
CA ASP A 29 14.25 -15.21 44.28
C ASP A 29 15.58 -15.03 43.52
N SER A 30 16.24 -13.88 43.65
CA SER A 30 16.93 -13.58 44.92
C SER A 30 17.20 -12.08 45.16
N SER A 31 17.29 -11.75 46.44
CA SER A 31 17.49 -10.40 46.99
C SER A 31 18.95 -9.93 46.96
N GLY A 32 19.17 -8.64 46.69
CA GLY A 32 20.48 -7.98 46.85
C GLY A 32 20.34 -6.48 47.14
N ALA A 33 20.01 -6.11 48.37
CA ALA A 33 20.05 -4.72 48.82
C ALA A 33 21.49 -4.28 49.12
N PHE A 34 21.87 -3.01 48.84
CA PHE A 34 22.82 -2.27 49.70
C PHE A 34 22.80 -0.74 49.48
N VAL A 35 22.29 -0.03 50.51
CA VAL A 35 22.72 1.28 51.06
C VAL A 35 22.61 2.58 50.24
N GLU A 36 21.70 3.42 50.74
CA GLU A 36 21.62 4.88 50.60
C GLU A 36 22.80 5.62 51.27
N LYS A 37 23.29 6.72 50.67
CA LYS A 37 23.99 7.77 51.43
C LYS A 37 23.79 9.18 50.86
N LYS A 38 23.22 10.07 51.67
CA LYS A 38 23.08 11.52 51.46
C LYS A 38 24.35 12.28 51.87
N LEU A 39 24.53 13.47 51.27
CA LEU A 39 25.06 14.76 51.78
C LEU A 39 25.49 15.58 50.52
N ALA A 40 25.10 16.82 50.19
CA ALA A 40 24.53 18.01 50.82
C ALA A 40 25.50 19.21 50.89
N HIS A 41 25.04 20.35 50.33
CA HIS A 41 25.42 21.76 50.58
C HIS A 41 26.78 22.36 50.16
N SER A 42 26.71 23.37 49.26
CA SER A 42 26.97 24.81 49.52
C SER A 42 26.49 25.61 48.28
N ARG A 43 25.65 26.66 48.32
CA ARG A 43 25.81 28.04 48.86
C ARG A 43 27.05 28.78 48.31
N SER A 44 27.03 30.06 47.90
CA SER A 44 25.92 31.06 47.75
C SER A 44 26.47 32.41 47.21
N HIS A 45 25.55 33.33 46.85
CA HIS A 45 25.69 34.80 46.69
C HIS A 45 26.18 35.40 45.36
N SER A 46 25.86 36.66 45.00
CA SER A 46 24.68 37.55 45.22
C SER A 46 25.00 38.98 44.73
N LEU A 47 23.98 39.76 44.29
CA LEU A 47 23.96 41.25 44.22
C LEU A 47 24.98 41.92 43.25
N ASN A 48 24.80 43.15 42.73
CA ASN A 48 23.65 43.97 42.32
C ASN A 48 24.22 45.33 41.83
N GLY A 49 23.58 45.95 40.84
CA GLY A 49 23.18 47.36 40.96
C GLY A 49 23.94 48.48 40.21
N ILE A 50 23.13 49.37 39.61
CA ILE A 50 23.28 50.85 39.51
C ILE A 50 24.41 51.35 38.57
N GLY A 51 24.28 52.39 37.73
CA GLY A 51 23.18 53.33 37.41
C GLY A 51 23.74 54.67 36.88
N GLY A 52 22.90 55.53 36.26
CA GLY A 52 23.26 56.86 35.71
C GLY A 52 23.44 56.85 34.17
N GLU A 53 22.78 57.69 33.35
CA GLU A 53 22.75 59.18 33.29
C GLU A 53 24.13 59.80 32.95
N SER A 54 24.30 60.83 32.11
CA SER A 54 23.36 61.80 31.51
C SER A 54 23.87 62.36 30.16
N ALA A 55 23.03 63.14 29.47
CA ALA A 55 23.20 63.78 28.17
C ALA A 55 24.37 64.78 28.00
N SER A 56 24.73 65.07 26.74
CA SER A 56 25.01 66.46 26.33
C SER A 56 24.79 66.71 24.84
N THR A 57 24.30 67.93 24.55
CA THR A 57 23.96 68.48 23.22
C THR A 57 25.16 69.20 22.58
N LYS A 58 25.16 69.36 21.23
CA LYS A 58 25.30 70.67 20.48
C LYS A 58 25.56 70.48 18.97
N THR A 59 24.70 70.98 18.05
CA THR A 59 24.79 72.28 17.28
C THR A 59 26.04 72.44 16.36
N LEU A 60 26.04 73.01 15.14
CA LEU A 60 25.02 73.58 14.22
C LEU A 60 25.63 73.85 12.80
N ARG A 61 24.78 73.97 11.76
CA ARG A 61 24.86 74.88 10.58
C ARG A 61 25.94 74.78 9.45
N ARG A 62 25.40 74.69 8.22
CA ARG A 62 25.71 75.46 6.96
C ARG A 62 27.05 75.14 6.24
N ARG A 63 27.18 75.29 4.90
CA ARG A 63 26.41 76.07 3.90
C ARG A 63 26.64 75.55 2.45
N ARG A 64 25.58 75.53 1.61
CA ARG A 64 25.49 75.78 0.13
C ARG A 64 26.64 75.38 -0.82
N LEU A 65 26.31 74.75 -1.97
CA LEU A 65 26.13 75.44 -3.29
C LEU A 65 25.59 74.47 -4.38
N GLY A 66 24.79 74.98 -5.34
CA GLY A 66 24.49 74.36 -6.66
C GLY A 66 23.64 73.07 -6.67
N GLY A 67 22.63 72.88 -7.52
CA GLY A 67 22.07 73.73 -8.58
C GLY A 67 21.86 72.95 -9.88
N LEU A 68 20.59 72.67 -10.23
CA LEU A 68 20.12 72.14 -11.52
C LEU A 68 20.78 70.85 -12.07
N LEU A 69 20.08 69.71 -11.93
CA LEU A 69 19.87 68.69 -12.98
C LEU A 69 18.92 67.58 -12.49
N VAL A 70 17.73 67.96 -11.98
CA VAL A 70 16.69 67.03 -11.51
C VAL A 70 15.37 67.36 -12.21
N ALA A 71 14.97 66.51 -13.16
CA ALA A 71 13.61 66.49 -13.72
C ALA A 71 13.29 65.18 -14.48
N THR A 72 14.27 64.56 -15.17
CA THR A 72 13.99 63.44 -16.09
C THR A 72 14.60 62.09 -15.68
N ALA A 73 15.75 62.06 -15.01
CA ALA A 73 16.35 60.80 -14.53
C ALA A 73 15.62 60.19 -13.31
N GLY A 74 14.98 61.02 -12.50
CA GLY A 74 14.34 60.60 -11.24
C GLY A 74 13.13 59.69 -11.43
N VAL A 75 12.32 59.91 -12.47
CA VAL A 75 11.08 59.14 -12.70
C VAL A 75 11.39 57.74 -13.22
N ALA A 76 12.36 57.59 -14.13
CA ALA A 76 12.80 56.27 -14.60
C ALA A 76 13.48 55.46 -13.50
N GLY A 77 14.33 56.10 -12.68
CA GLY A 77 14.97 55.44 -11.53
C GLY A 77 13.95 54.97 -10.47
N LEU A 78 12.93 55.79 -10.18
CA LEU A 78 11.88 55.39 -9.23
C LEU A 78 10.98 54.28 -9.80
N LEU A 79 10.68 54.26 -11.10
CA LEU A 79 9.90 53.20 -11.73
C LEU A 79 10.64 51.85 -11.70
N VAL A 80 11.95 51.82 -11.97
CA VAL A 80 12.76 50.60 -11.87
C VAL A 80 12.89 50.13 -10.41
N LEU A 81 13.05 51.04 -9.45
CA LEU A 81 13.09 50.67 -8.02
C LEU A 81 11.71 50.24 -7.47
N LEU A 82 10.60 50.81 -7.96
CA LEU A 82 9.26 50.36 -7.59
C LEU A 82 8.88 49.04 -8.25
N LEU A 83 9.31 48.77 -9.49
CA LEU A 83 9.12 47.48 -10.14
C LEU A 83 9.97 46.37 -9.50
N ASN A 84 11.17 46.69 -8.98
CA ASN A 84 12.02 45.74 -8.23
C ASN A 84 11.64 45.61 -6.74
N HIS A 85 10.69 46.41 -6.22
CA HIS A 85 10.19 46.33 -4.85
C HIS A 85 8.68 46.09 -4.74
N LEU A 86 7.97 45.93 -5.86
CA LEU A 86 6.82 45.04 -5.86
C LEU A 86 7.35 43.66 -5.42
N PRO A 87 6.80 43.03 -4.36
CA PRO A 87 7.05 41.62 -4.18
C PRO A 87 6.62 40.96 -5.48
N SER A 88 7.51 40.15 -6.07
CA SER A 88 7.09 39.17 -7.05
C SER A 88 6.12 38.26 -6.32
N THR A 89 4.83 38.58 -6.38
CA THR A 89 3.76 37.65 -6.03
C THR A 89 4.07 36.44 -6.89
N PRO A 90 4.44 35.29 -6.28
CA PRO A 90 4.55 34.08 -7.07
C PRO A 90 3.18 33.91 -7.69
N TRP A 91 3.13 33.93 -9.02
CA TRP A 91 1.94 33.47 -9.71
C TRP A 91 1.81 32.01 -9.31
N GLN A 92 0.92 31.73 -8.37
CA GLN A 92 0.56 30.39 -7.96
C GLN A 92 -0.16 29.76 -9.15
N THR A 93 0.63 29.27 -10.11
CA THR A 93 0.22 28.16 -10.95
C THR A 93 -0.03 27.01 -9.97
N GLY A 94 -1.29 26.58 -9.84
CA GLY A 94 -1.77 25.55 -8.90
C GLY A 94 -1.28 24.13 -9.22
N GLN A 95 0.02 24.00 -9.52
CA GLN A 95 0.73 22.78 -9.85
C GLN A 95 1.83 22.63 -8.81
N GLY A 96 1.94 21.45 -8.20
CA GLY A 96 2.94 21.17 -7.18
C GLY A 96 4.33 21.55 -7.67
N GLU A 97 5.00 22.45 -6.95
CA GLU A 97 6.34 22.91 -7.28
C GLU A 97 7.27 21.69 -7.30
N LEU A 98 7.96 21.47 -8.42
CA LEU A 98 8.91 20.37 -8.55
C LEU A 98 10.10 20.64 -7.63
N GLN A 99 10.04 20.08 -6.41
CA GLN A 99 11.12 20.23 -5.47
C GLN A 99 12.32 19.39 -5.94
N TYR A 100 13.52 19.91 -5.76
CA TYR A 100 14.76 19.20 -6.03
C TYR A 100 15.45 18.91 -4.72
N THR A 101 15.87 17.66 -4.53
CA THR A 101 16.78 17.32 -3.43
C THR A 101 18.10 18.09 -3.57
N ALA A 102 18.86 18.22 -2.48
CA ALA A 102 20.21 18.79 -2.51
C ALA A 102 21.22 18.02 -3.43
N ARG A 103 20.79 16.92 -4.06
CA ARG A 103 21.52 16.15 -5.08
C ARG A 103 20.93 16.31 -6.49
N HIS A 104 20.13 17.35 -6.73
CA HIS A 104 19.44 17.68 -7.98
C HIS A 104 18.47 16.61 -8.51
N ARG A 105 18.16 15.58 -7.72
CA ARG A 105 17.10 14.61 -8.07
C ARG A 105 15.73 15.20 -7.82
N ILE A 106 14.80 14.91 -8.73
CA ILE A 106 13.40 15.26 -8.65
C ILE A 106 12.78 14.66 -7.39
N ALA A 107 12.28 15.51 -6.49
CA ALA A 107 11.43 15.15 -5.36
C ALA A 107 10.03 15.74 -5.59
N VAL A 108 9.28 15.15 -6.53
CA VAL A 108 7.88 15.56 -6.71
C VAL A 108 7.08 15.10 -5.49
N ASP A 109 6.49 16.06 -4.78
CA ASP A 109 5.24 15.75 -4.10
C ASP A 109 4.13 15.76 -5.17
N PHE A 110 3.68 14.57 -5.56
CA PHE A 110 2.57 14.45 -6.52
C PHE A 110 1.20 14.55 -5.81
N GLU A 111 1.15 14.88 -4.51
CA GLU A 111 -0.07 15.32 -3.85
C GLU A 111 -0.28 16.80 -4.22
N THR A 112 -1.25 17.07 -5.09
CA THR A 112 -1.48 18.38 -5.72
C THR A 112 -1.78 19.47 -4.69
N THR A 113 -1.31 20.70 -4.91
CA THR A 113 -1.52 21.82 -3.98
C THR A 113 -2.95 22.35 -3.95
N ASP A 114 -3.71 22.21 -5.05
CA ASP A 114 -5.10 22.68 -5.15
C ASP A 114 -6.07 21.56 -4.73
N VAL A 115 -6.01 21.18 -3.46
CA VAL A 115 -6.89 20.17 -2.86
C VAL A 115 -7.82 20.80 -1.81
N PRO A 116 -9.04 20.26 -1.61
CA PRO A 116 -9.93 20.76 -0.55
C PRO A 116 -9.25 20.65 0.81
N GLU A 117 -9.62 21.52 1.76
CA GLU A 117 -9.00 21.62 3.10
C GLU A 117 -8.86 20.26 3.81
N GLU A 118 -9.85 19.38 3.70
CA GLU A 118 -9.83 18.00 4.23
C GLU A 118 -8.65 17.14 3.73
N TRP A 119 -8.10 17.46 2.56
CA TRP A 119 -7.00 16.75 1.88
C TRP A 119 -5.70 17.56 1.89
N SER A 120 -5.68 18.72 2.54
CA SER A 120 -4.46 19.53 2.70
C SER A 120 -3.40 18.83 3.57
N CYS A 121 -3.81 17.81 4.32
CA CYS A 121 -2.92 16.88 4.99
C CYS A 121 -3.36 15.43 4.79
N ASN A 122 -2.40 14.53 4.60
CA ASN A 122 -2.61 13.09 4.66
C ASN A 122 -2.09 12.56 6.02
N PRO A 123 -2.95 12.22 6.99
CA PRO A 123 -2.50 11.88 8.35
C PRO A 123 -1.57 10.68 8.37
N PHE A 124 -1.68 9.75 7.42
CA PHE A 124 -0.85 8.56 7.31
C PHE A 124 0.55 8.82 6.71
N LYS A 125 0.79 10.03 6.21
CA LYS A 125 2.10 10.49 5.75
C LYS A 125 2.84 11.31 6.81
N GLU A 126 2.10 11.96 7.70
CA GLU A 126 2.67 12.81 8.74
C GLU A 126 3.39 12.02 9.85
N PRO A 127 4.48 12.60 10.41
CA PRO A 127 5.06 12.13 11.66
C PRO A 127 4.00 12.11 12.77
N GLY A 128 3.92 10.99 13.49
CA GLY A 128 2.89 10.76 14.49
C GLY A 128 3.21 9.57 15.38
N ARG A 129 2.17 9.04 16.01
CA ARG A 129 2.20 7.81 16.80
C ARG A 129 0.94 6.99 16.60
N LEU A 130 1.06 5.67 16.69
CA LEU A 130 -0.09 4.78 16.77
C LEU A 130 -0.58 4.73 18.23
N GLU A 131 -1.83 5.14 18.45
CA GLU A 131 -2.55 4.86 19.69
C GLU A 131 -3.12 3.44 19.58
N VAL A 132 -2.94 2.60 20.61
CA VAL A 132 -3.29 1.17 20.59
C VAL A 132 -4.20 0.82 21.75
N ASP A 133 -5.32 0.17 21.46
CA ASP A 133 -6.32 -0.26 22.43
C ASP A 133 -6.96 -1.59 21.99
N VAL A 134 -6.49 -2.68 22.59
CA VAL A 134 -6.99 -4.04 22.31
C VAL A 134 -8.40 -4.31 22.87
N ARG A 135 -9.02 -3.36 23.58
CA ARG A 135 -10.38 -3.48 24.13
C ARG A 135 -11.41 -2.70 23.32
N ASN A 136 -11.02 -1.55 22.77
CA ASN A 136 -11.87 -0.72 21.93
C ASN A 136 -11.24 -0.51 20.55
N LYS A 137 -11.80 -1.18 19.52
CA LYS A 137 -11.33 -1.06 18.13
C LYS A 137 -11.20 0.40 17.67
N PHE A 138 -12.13 1.28 18.06
CA PHE A 138 -12.18 2.69 17.65
C PHE A 138 -11.09 3.59 18.25
N ASN A 139 -10.24 3.06 19.15
CA ASN A 139 -9.12 3.78 19.74
C ASN A 139 -7.76 3.43 19.07
N ASN A 140 -7.75 2.57 18.05
CA ASN A 140 -6.53 2.15 17.33
C ASN A 140 -6.25 3.10 16.16
N ILE A 141 -5.57 4.22 16.42
CA ILE A 141 -5.54 5.38 15.51
C ILE A 141 -4.13 5.92 15.36
N TRP A 142 -3.72 6.18 14.12
CA TRP A 142 -2.55 6.99 13.86
C TRP A 142 -2.87 8.46 14.13
N ARG A 143 -2.19 9.05 15.12
CA ARG A 143 -2.30 10.46 15.48
C ARG A 143 -1.04 11.22 15.03
N PRO A 144 -1.13 12.11 14.03
CA PRO A 144 -0.07 13.06 13.70
C PRO A 144 0.35 13.90 14.90
N TYR A 145 1.60 14.37 14.92
CA TYR A 145 2.07 15.33 15.93
C TYR A 145 1.65 16.76 15.64
N ASP A 146 1.35 17.09 14.38
CA ASP A 146 0.78 18.39 14.01
C ASP A 146 -0.73 18.39 14.24
N GLU A 147 -1.21 19.34 15.06
CA GLU A 147 -2.64 19.51 15.34
C GLU A 147 -3.43 20.04 14.12
N ALA A 148 -2.75 20.63 13.13
CA ALA A 148 -3.36 21.00 11.85
C ALA A 148 -3.74 19.77 11.00
N CYS A 149 -3.17 18.60 11.29
CA CYS A 149 -3.47 17.35 10.60
C CYS A 149 -4.32 16.41 11.49
N PRO A 150 -5.66 16.45 11.38
CA PRO A 150 -6.50 15.62 12.22
C PRO A 150 -6.34 14.12 11.89
N PRO A 151 -6.35 13.22 12.89
CA PRO A 151 -6.33 11.79 12.65
C PRO A 151 -7.58 11.35 11.90
N SER A 152 -7.43 10.36 11.02
CA SER A 152 -8.56 9.74 10.34
C SER A 152 -9.44 8.94 11.32
N ARG A 153 -10.72 8.85 10.94
CA ARG A 153 -11.84 8.22 11.69
C ARG A 153 -12.79 7.49 10.73
N LEU A 154 -12.36 7.22 9.49
CA LEU A 154 -13.22 6.68 8.44
C LEU A 154 -13.74 5.29 8.79
N MET A 155 -12.91 4.45 9.40
CA MET A 155 -13.28 3.09 9.80
C MET A 155 -14.34 3.10 10.92
N GLU A 156 -14.19 3.95 11.93
CA GLU A 156 -15.23 4.17 12.95
C GLU A 156 -16.54 4.65 12.31
N GLY A 157 -16.44 5.59 11.38
CA GLY A 157 -17.56 6.11 10.62
C GLY A 157 -18.33 5.02 9.85
N VAL A 158 -17.63 4.25 9.02
CA VAL A 158 -18.21 3.18 8.18
C VAL A 158 -18.89 2.11 9.04
N VAL A 159 -18.25 1.66 10.13
CA VAL A 159 -18.85 0.69 11.07
C VAL A 159 -20.16 1.23 11.64
N ASN A 160 -20.15 2.47 12.16
CA ASN A 160 -21.33 3.11 12.73
C ASN A 160 -22.46 3.29 11.70
N SER A 161 -22.11 3.57 10.44
CA SER A 161 -23.08 3.75 9.36
C SER A 161 -23.75 2.43 8.93
N VAL A 162 -22.96 1.37 8.74
CA VAL A 162 -23.48 0.03 8.43
C VAL A 162 -24.40 -0.46 9.56
N GLU A 163 -24.02 -0.24 10.82
CA GLU A 163 -24.90 -0.52 11.96
C GLU A 163 -26.21 0.28 11.94
N ALA A 164 -26.15 1.58 11.62
CA ALA A 164 -27.33 2.45 11.55
C ALA A 164 -28.30 1.98 10.46
N MET A 165 -27.80 1.72 9.24
CA MET A 165 -28.60 1.20 8.13
C MET A 165 -29.28 -0.13 8.46
N ARG A 166 -28.57 -1.05 9.14
CA ARG A 166 -29.15 -2.33 9.62
C ARG A 166 -30.25 -2.12 10.66
N LYS A 167 -30.05 -1.19 11.61
CA LYS A 167 -31.06 -0.84 12.63
C LYS A 167 -32.31 -0.23 11.98
N THR A 168 -32.15 0.63 10.97
CA THR A 168 -33.27 1.21 10.20
C THR A 168 -34.05 0.13 9.42
N SER A 169 -33.35 -0.73 8.67
CA SER A 169 -33.99 -1.82 7.90
C SER A 169 -34.81 -2.78 8.77
N ARG A 170 -34.37 -3.03 10.02
CA ARG A 170 -35.12 -3.86 10.99
C ARG A 170 -36.36 -3.17 11.57
N ARG A 171 -36.41 -1.84 11.60
CA ARG A 171 -37.59 -1.06 12.06
C ARG A 171 -38.59 -0.77 10.91
N GLY A 172 -38.13 -0.87 9.66
CA GLY A 172 -38.85 -0.44 8.46
C GLY A 172 -39.84 -1.43 7.82
N PHE A 173 -40.57 -2.26 8.58
CA PHE A 173 -41.71 -3.04 8.03
C PHE A 173 -43.10 -2.51 8.44
N HIS A 174 -43.15 -1.38 9.15
CA HIS A 174 -44.40 -0.63 9.30
C HIS A 174 -44.62 0.31 8.09
N LYS A 175 -45.62 -0.07 7.28
CA LYS A 175 -46.10 0.60 6.06
C LYS A 175 -46.03 2.15 6.12
N GLN A 176 -45.15 2.74 5.31
CA GLN A 176 -45.46 4.00 4.64
C GLN A 176 -45.50 3.78 3.13
N ARG A 177 -46.69 3.42 2.63
CA ARG A 177 -47.02 3.47 1.21
C ARG A 177 -47.26 4.92 0.82
N GLY A 178 -46.26 5.58 0.25
CA GLY A 178 -46.38 6.84 -0.48
C GLY A 178 -45.51 6.80 -1.73
N PRO A 179 -45.97 7.30 -2.89
CA PRO A 179 -45.19 7.24 -4.12
C PRO A 179 -44.00 8.20 -4.05
N ARG A 180 -42.80 7.65 -3.84
CA ARG A 180 -41.56 8.42 -3.98
C ARG A 180 -41.35 8.78 -5.45
N ARG A 181 -41.31 10.07 -5.76
CA ARG A 181 -40.91 10.58 -7.08
C ARG A 181 -39.41 10.31 -7.29
N SER A 182 -39.05 9.91 -8.51
CA SER A 182 -37.75 9.30 -8.86
C SER A 182 -36.68 10.28 -9.38
N HIS A 183 -36.86 11.59 -9.22
CA HIS A 183 -36.04 12.61 -9.92
C HIS A 183 -35.67 13.80 -9.03
N ASP A 184 -34.95 13.55 -7.94
CA ASP A 184 -34.19 14.61 -7.25
C ASP A 184 -32.87 14.04 -6.70
N THR A 185 -31.81 14.14 -7.50
CA THR A 185 -30.43 13.84 -7.11
C THR A 185 -29.70 15.06 -6.55
N THR A 186 -30.42 16.15 -6.28
CA THR A 186 -29.89 17.45 -5.82
C THR A 186 -30.27 17.78 -4.38
N VAL A 187 -30.52 16.76 -3.54
CA VAL A 187 -30.66 16.97 -2.09
C VAL A 187 -29.31 17.35 -1.49
N ARG A 188 -29.22 18.62 -1.13
CA ARG A 188 -28.11 19.31 -0.46
C ARG A 188 -27.79 18.66 0.89
N TRP A 189 -26.80 17.76 0.94
CA TRP A 189 -26.36 17.04 2.15
C TRP A 189 -25.55 17.93 3.13
N GLN A 190 -26.13 19.03 3.58
CA GLN A 190 -25.58 19.84 4.68
C GLN A 190 -26.30 19.53 5.99
N GLY A 191 -25.58 18.98 6.96
CA GLY A 191 -25.77 19.30 8.38
C GLY A 191 -26.63 18.39 9.25
N ASP A 192 -27.64 17.69 8.72
CA ASP A 192 -28.55 16.93 9.58
C ASP A 192 -28.03 15.53 9.98
N LYS A 193 -27.79 15.36 11.29
CA LYS A 193 -27.58 14.06 11.95
C LYS A 193 -28.91 13.29 12.04
N ASP A 194 -29.41 12.89 10.89
CA ASP A 194 -30.63 12.11 10.75
C ASP A 194 -30.46 10.72 11.41
N GLU A 195 -31.55 10.10 11.88
CA GLU A 195 -31.52 8.78 12.57
C GLU A 195 -30.90 7.63 11.75
N ARG A 196 -30.60 7.88 10.47
CA ARG A 196 -30.01 6.97 9.49
C ARG A 196 -28.48 6.88 9.57
N GLY A 197 -27.82 7.74 10.37
CA GLY A 197 -26.36 7.79 10.47
C GLY A 197 -25.68 8.53 9.30
N GLN A 198 -24.35 8.71 9.40
CA GLN A 198 -23.57 9.38 8.35
C GLN A 198 -23.47 8.49 7.10
N PHE A 199 -23.91 8.98 5.94
CA PHE A 199 -23.82 8.23 4.69
C PHE A 199 -22.53 8.55 3.92
N TYR A 200 -21.89 7.53 3.34
CA TYR A 200 -20.64 7.64 2.59
C TYR A 200 -20.87 7.33 1.11
N PRO A 201 -21.13 8.34 0.25
CA PRO A 201 -21.41 8.11 -1.17
C PRO A 201 -20.23 7.49 -1.91
N TRP A 202 -19.00 7.77 -1.47
CA TRP A 202 -17.76 7.23 -2.03
C TRP A 202 -17.56 5.72 -1.81
N LEU A 203 -18.32 5.11 -0.90
CA LEU A 203 -18.28 3.67 -0.66
C LEU A 203 -19.33 2.91 -1.50
N VAL A 204 -20.31 3.60 -2.09
CA VAL A 204 -21.41 2.98 -2.84
C VAL A 204 -20.86 2.28 -4.08
N ASN A 205 -21.13 0.97 -4.20
CA ASN A 205 -20.64 0.08 -5.26
C ASN A 205 -19.10 0.02 -5.42
N ALA A 206 -18.35 0.56 -4.46
CA ALA A 206 -16.89 0.59 -4.51
C ALA A 206 -16.32 -0.83 -4.51
N THR A 207 -15.29 -1.07 -5.31
CA THR A 207 -14.61 -2.36 -5.38
C THR A 207 -13.13 -2.20 -5.06
N ILE A 208 -12.65 -2.98 -4.10
CA ILE A 208 -11.24 -2.99 -3.68
C ILE A 208 -10.67 -4.37 -4.04
N VAL A 209 -9.57 -4.41 -4.80
CA VAL A 209 -8.89 -5.66 -5.17
C VAL A 209 -7.53 -5.71 -4.50
N LEU A 210 -7.27 -6.72 -3.68
CA LEU A 210 -6.01 -6.93 -2.98
C LEU A 210 -5.25 -8.08 -3.65
N LEU A 211 -4.10 -7.76 -4.25
CA LEU A 211 -3.19 -8.69 -4.93
C LEU A 211 -1.94 -8.88 -4.06
N GLY A 212 -2.00 -9.84 -3.13
CA GLY A 212 -1.01 -10.01 -2.07
C GLY A 212 -1.10 -11.37 -1.39
N ASP A 213 -0.45 -11.55 -0.25
CA ASP A 213 -0.29 -12.85 0.41
C ASP A 213 -1.32 -13.10 1.53
N SER A 214 -0.89 -13.78 2.60
CA SER A 214 -1.71 -14.02 3.78
C SER A 214 -2.01 -12.75 4.58
N MET A 215 -1.22 -11.68 4.41
CA MET A 215 -1.46 -10.35 4.97
C MET A 215 -2.78 -9.75 4.47
N GLU A 216 -2.93 -9.58 3.16
CA GLU A 216 -4.11 -8.99 2.52
C GLU A 216 -5.37 -9.80 2.82
N ARG A 217 -5.24 -11.13 2.93
CA ARG A 217 -6.33 -12.03 3.32
C ARG A 217 -6.80 -11.77 4.76
N LEU A 218 -5.88 -11.59 5.71
CA LEU A 218 -6.23 -11.31 7.10
C LEU A 218 -6.81 -9.90 7.25
N HIS A 219 -6.19 -8.91 6.61
CA HIS A 219 -6.70 -7.54 6.52
C HIS A 219 -8.14 -7.50 5.98
N LEU A 220 -8.44 -8.18 4.87
CA LEU A 220 -9.82 -8.31 4.35
C LEU A 220 -10.76 -8.98 5.36
N SER A 221 -10.37 -10.13 5.92
CA SER A 221 -11.21 -10.88 6.86
C SER A 221 -11.61 -10.02 8.07
N GLU A 222 -10.64 -9.31 8.64
CA GLU A 222 -10.82 -8.55 9.87
C GLU A 222 -11.50 -7.21 9.63
N PHE A 223 -11.24 -6.56 8.49
CA PHE A 223 -12.10 -5.48 7.98
C PHE A 223 -13.55 -5.93 7.91
N CYS A 224 -13.79 -7.12 7.35
CA CYS A 224 -15.13 -7.66 7.19
C CYS A 224 -15.82 -7.87 8.54
N ASP A 225 -15.11 -8.47 9.51
CA ASP A 225 -15.60 -8.63 10.88
C ASP A 225 -15.86 -7.27 11.57
N PHE A 226 -15.02 -6.26 11.33
CA PHE A 226 -15.18 -4.93 11.92
C PHE A 226 -16.45 -4.22 11.46
N VAL A 227 -16.78 -4.26 10.16
CA VAL A 227 -18.02 -3.70 9.59
C VAL A 227 -19.20 -4.67 9.69
N GLY A 228 -18.94 -5.92 10.05
CA GLY A 228 -19.90 -7.03 10.02
C GLY A 228 -20.38 -7.38 8.61
N GLY A 229 -19.52 -7.28 7.59
CA GLY A 229 -19.84 -7.68 6.22
C GLY A 229 -20.03 -9.20 6.09
N ASP A 230 -20.53 -9.64 4.95
CA ASP A 230 -20.63 -11.07 4.65
C ASP A 230 -19.30 -11.56 4.04
N LEU A 231 -18.62 -12.47 4.74
CA LEU A 231 -17.32 -13.01 4.33
C LEU A 231 -17.49 -14.33 3.56
N HIS A 232 -16.99 -14.37 2.33
CA HIS A 232 -17.08 -15.49 1.39
C HIS A 232 -15.72 -16.07 1.06
N HIS A 233 -15.61 -17.41 1.08
CA HIS A 233 -14.40 -18.15 0.73
C HIS A 233 -14.53 -18.85 -0.63
N ILE A 234 -13.71 -18.47 -1.60
CA ILE A 234 -13.83 -18.92 -3.00
C ILE A 234 -13.07 -20.23 -3.24
N THR A 235 -13.58 -21.30 -2.62
CA THR A 235 -13.12 -22.68 -2.85
C THR A 235 -13.27 -23.09 -4.33
N PRO A 236 -12.59 -24.15 -4.81
CA PRO A 236 -12.77 -24.70 -6.16
C PRO A 236 -14.20 -25.13 -6.51
N ARG A 237 -15.08 -25.27 -5.50
CA ARG A 237 -16.50 -25.61 -5.67
C ARG A 237 -17.42 -24.39 -5.68
N HIS A 238 -16.89 -23.19 -5.43
CA HIS A 238 -17.66 -21.96 -5.43
C HIS A 238 -18.03 -21.56 -6.87
N PRO A 239 -19.27 -21.10 -7.16
CA PRO A 239 -19.66 -20.70 -8.52
C PRO A 239 -18.77 -19.62 -9.12
N ALA A 240 -18.21 -18.75 -8.28
CA ALA A 240 -17.27 -17.69 -8.70
C ALA A 240 -15.80 -18.14 -8.80
N SER A 241 -15.47 -19.41 -8.59
CA SER A 241 -14.09 -19.90 -8.71
C SER A 241 -13.53 -19.62 -10.11
N PRO A 242 -12.26 -19.18 -10.23
CA PRO A 242 -11.56 -19.25 -11.51
C PRO A 242 -11.40 -20.72 -11.95
N PRO A 243 -11.19 -20.98 -13.25
CA PRO A 243 -10.85 -22.31 -13.73
C PRO A 243 -9.47 -22.75 -13.24
N ILE A 244 -9.26 -24.06 -13.10
CA ILE A 244 -7.95 -24.62 -12.78
C ILE A 244 -6.91 -24.24 -13.86
N TYR A 245 -5.78 -23.69 -13.42
CA TYR A 245 -4.68 -23.36 -14.32
C TYR A 245 -3.93 -24.62 -14.75
N ARG A 246 -3.58 -24.69 -16.04
CA ARG A 246 -2.77 -25.76 -16.63
C ARG A 246 -1.49 -25.18 -17.22
N LYS A 247 -0.33 -25.47 -16.61
CA LYS A 247 0.98 -25.02 -17.10
C LYS A 247 1.28 -25.73 -18.42
N LYS A 248 1.40 -24.95 -19.50
CA LYS A 248 1.73 -25.48 -20.83
C LYS A 248 3.18 -25.97 -20.83
N LEU A 249 3.37 -27.29 -20.94
CA LEU A 249 4.69 -27.89 -21.13
C LEU A 249 5.06 -27.94 -22.62
N PRO A 250 6.34 -27.74 -23.00
CA PRO A 250 6.82 -27.98 -24.35
C PRO A 250 6.49 -29.40 -24.82
N THR A 251 6.03 -29.53 -26.06
CA THR A 251 5.88 -30.83 -26.72
C THR A 251 7.27 -31.31 -27.16
N LEU A 252 7.71 -32.47 -26.66
CA LEU A 252 8.89 -33.14 -27.20
C LEU A 252 8.46 -34.05 -28.35
N LEU A 253 9.17 -33.98 -29.47
CA LEU A 253 8.93 -34.82 -30.63
C LEU A 253 9.91 -36.01 -30.64
N ASP A 254 9.48 -37.14 -31.19
CA ASP A 254 10.31 -38.29 -31.44
C ASP A 254 11.02 -38.22 -32.81
N ALA A 255 11.71 -39.30 -33.20
CA ALA A 255 12.43 -39.37 -34.48
C ALA A 255 11.51 -39.35 -35.72
N ASN A 256 10.21 -39.59 -35.57
CA ASN A 256 9.21 -39.55 -36.65
C ASN A 256 8.55 -38.16 -36.76
N GLY A 257 8.78 -37.27 -35.79
CA GLY A 257 8.12 -35.98 -35.67
C GLY A 257 6.78 -36.02 -34.92
N ASP A 258 6.42 -37.17 -34.34
CA ASP A 258 5.23 -37.33 -33.50
C ASP A 258 5.52 -36.92 -32.05
N GLU A 259 4.48 -36.61 -31.27
CA GLU A 259 4.67 -36.34 -29.83
C GLU A 259 5.19 -37.60 -29.11
N SER A 260 6.34 -37.47 -28.46
CA SER A 260 6.99 -38.58 -27.76
C SER A 260 6.22 -39.03 -26.52
N GLU A 261 6.34 -40.31 -26.16
CA GLU A 261 5.74 -40.86 -24.94
C GLU A 261 6.25 -40.16 -23.66
N GLU A 262 7.48 -39.63 -23.68
CA GLU A 262 7.99 -38.81 -22.58
C GLU A 262 7.21 -37.49 -22.44
N SER A 263 6.93 -36.81 -23.56
CA SER A 263 6.13 -35.59 -23.57
C SER A 263 4.73 -35.83 -23.00
N LYS A 264 4.06 -36.90 -23.46
CA LYS A 264 2.73 -37.31 -22.98
C LYS A 264 2.75 -37.61 -21.48
N ARG A 265 3.72 -38.41 -21.02
CA ARG A 265 3.89 -38.76 -19.60
C ARG A 265 4.09 -37.51 -18.74
N ARG A 266 5.00 -36.60 -19.14
CA ARG A 266 5.28 -35.35 -18.40
C ARG A 266 4.05 -34.45 -18.29
N LYS A 267 3.26 -34.33 -19.36
CA LYS A 267 2.00 -33.55 -19.36
C LYS A 267 0.94 -34.18 -18.43
N GLU A 268 0.81 -35.50 -18.42
CA GLU A 268 -0.12 -36.21 -17.55
C GLU A 268 0.31 -36.18 -16.06
N GLU A 269 1.60 -36.34 -15.77
CA GLU A 269 2.17 -36.17 -14.42
C GLU A 269 1.95 -34.74 -13.90
N ARG A 270 2.14 -33.73 -14.76
CA ARG A 270 1.86 -32.33 -14.42
C ARG A 270 0.38 -32.10 -14.12
N ARG A 271 -0.51 -32.63 -14.96
CA ARG A 271 -1.96 -32.53 -14.76
C ARG A 271 -2.39 -33.10 -13.40
N LYS A 272 -1.84 -34.26 -13.02
CA LYS A 272 -2.09 -34.89 -11.70
C LYS A 272 -1.62 -34.03 -10.53
N LYS A 273 -0.42 -33.42 -10.61
CA LYS A 273 0.05 -32.46 -9.60
C LYS A 273 -0.91 -31.28 -9.47
N GLU A 274 -1.34 -30.69 -10.58
CA GLU A 274 -2.28 -29.56 -10.57
C GLU A 274 -3.65 -29.94 -10.00
N ASP A 275 -4.19 -31.11 -10.37
CA ASP A 275 -5.44 -31.64 -9.82
C ASP A 275 -5.33 -31.87 -8.29
N GLN A 276 -4.19 -32.39 -7.82
CA GLN A 276 -3.91 -32.56 -6.39
C GLN A 276 -3.85 -31.21 -5.66
N TRP A 277 -3.21 -30.19 -6.24
CA TRP A 277 -3.10 -28.86 -5.65
C TRP A 277 -4.46 -28.15 -5.55
N GLU A 278 -5.29 -28.26 -6.59
CA GLU A 278 -6.63 -27.67 -6.61
C GLU A 278 -7.58 -28.42 -5.67
N PHE A 279 -7.68 -29.75 -5.78
CA PHE A 279 -8.78 -30.53 -5.18
C PHE A 279 -8.45 -31.29 -3.90
N ASP A 280 -7.24 -31.83 -3.76
CA ASP A 280 -6.90 -32.69 -2.61
C ASP A 280 -6.40 -31.90 -1.39
N ARG A 281 -5.86 -30.69 -1.62
CA ARG A 281 -5.36 -29.78 -0.56
C ARG A 281 -6.46 -28.96 0.12
N VAL A 282 -7.60 -29.59 0.40
CA VAL A 282 -8.78 -28.95 1.06
C VAL A 282 -8.41 -28.19 2.34
N LYS A 283 -7.41 -28.68 3.10
CA LYS A 283 -6.94 -28.08 4.35
C LYS A 283 -6.19 -26.76 4.20
N SER A 284 -5.65 -26.44 3.02
CA SER A 284 -4.95 -25.16 2.78
C SER A 284 -5.79 -24.15 2.01
N TRP A 285 -7.00 -24.53 1.54
CA TRP A 285 -7.87 -23.63 0.80
C TRP A 285 -8.16 -22.33 1.57
N ASN A 286 -8.42 -22.40 2.87
CA ASN A 286 -8.63 -21.23 3.72
C ASN A 286 -7.43 -20.28 3.77
N ILE A 287 -6.22 -20.76 3.47
CA ILE A 287 -4.99 -19.97 3.43
C ILE A 287 -4.76 -19.37 2.04
N THR A 288 -4.95 -20.14 0.97
CA THR A 288 -4.41 -19.82 -0.38
C THR A 288 -5.47 -19.56 -1.46
N ARG A 289 -6.76 -19.73 -1.15
CA ARG A 289 -7.85 -19.42 -2.07
C ARG A 289 -8.39 -18.01 -1.82
N PRO A 290 -9.01 -17.38 -2.83
CA PRO A 290 -9.51 -16.03 -2.69
C PRO A 290 -10.60 -15.90 -1.61
N TRP A 291 -10.64 -14.72 -0.99
CA TRP A 291 -11.66 -14.33 -0.02
C TRP A 291 -12.33 -13.03 -0.48
N VAL A 292 -13.61 -12.88 -0.17
CA VAL A 292 -14.41 -11.72 -0.56
C VAL A 292 -15.23 -11.22 0.62
N CYS A 293 -15.19 -9.91 0.89
CA CYS A 293 -16.09 -9.26 1.83
C CYS A 293 -17.17 -8.49 1.06
N ASP A 294 -18.44 -8.82 1.31
CA ASP A 294 -19.61 -8.12 0.76
C ASP A 294 -20.20 -7.17 1.82
N ILE A 295 -20.16 -5.86 1.56
CA ILE A 295 -20.81 -4.82 2.37
C ILE A 295 -22.15 -4.45 1.71
N LYS A 296 -23.15 -5.31 1.89
CA LYS A 296 -24.47 -5.21 1.23
C LYS A 296 -25.15 -3.85 1.37
N GLU A 297 -24.95 -3.17 2.51
CA GLU A 297 -25.50 -1.83 2.76
C GLU A 297 -25.01 -0.77 1.77
N TYR A 298 -23.82 -0.94 1.21
CA TYR A 298 -23.24 -0.07 0.18
C TYR A 298 -23.16 -0.71 -1.20
N GLY A 299 -23.38 -2.03 -1.32
CA GLY A 299 -23.00 -2.79 -2.51
C GLY A 299 -21.48 -2.90 -2.72
N ALA A 300 -20.69 -2.48 -1.73
CA ALA A 300 -19.24 -2.46 -1.81
C ALA A 300 -18.65 -3.87 -1.67
N THR A 301 -17.53 -4.12 -2.34
CA THR A 301 -16.91 -5.46 -2.40
C THR A 301 -15.40 -5.35 -2.23
N ILE A 302 -14.82 -6.10 -1.29
CA ILE A 302 -13.37 -6.28 -1.17
C ILE A 302 -13.04 -7.69 -1.64
N VAL A 303 -12.05 -7.86 -2.51
CA VAL A 303 -11.61 -9.15 -3.06
C VAL A 303 -10.12 -9.32 -2.78
N SER A 304 -9.73 -10.35 -2.03
CA SER A 304 -8.33 -10.74 -1.84
C SER A 304 -8.03 -11.98 -2.65
N SER A 305 -6.96 -11.96 -3.43
CA SER A 305 -6.40 -13.14 -4.11
C SER A 305 -4.96 -13.37 -3.68
N PHE A 306 -4.61 -14.64 -3.43
CA PHE A 306 -3.32 -15.02 -2.87
C PHE A 306 -2.20 -15.06 -3.92
N HIS A 307 -1.15 -14.30 -3.65
CA HIS A 307 0.11 -14.20 -4.37
C HIS A 307 1.28 -14.51 -3.44
N TRP A 308 2.41 -14.88 -4.04
CA TRP A 308 3.63 -15.33 -3.36
C TRP A 308 4.84 -14.95 -4.22
N GLY A 309 5.35 -13.76 -3.98
CA GLY A 309 6.50 -13.25 -4.73
C GLY A 309 6.20 -12.98 -6.21
N LEU A 310 7.22 -12.45 -6.89
CA LEU A 310 7.12 -11.97 -8.26
C LEU A 310 7.57 -13.01 -9.30
N GLU A 311 8.67 -13.72 -9.02
CA GLU A 311 9.35 -14.69 -9.92
C GLU A 311 8.60 -16.05 -10.03
N ASP A 312 9.13 -16.99 -10.81
CA ASP A 312 8.61 -18.38 -10.84
C ASP A 312 9.13 -19.15 -9.61
N LEU A 313 8.33 -19.21 -8.55
CA LEU A 313 8.67 -19.89 -7.30
C LEU A 313 8.16 -21.35 -7.23
N GLU A 314 7.91 -21.99 -8.38
CA GLU A 314 7.39 -23.36 -8.43
C GLU A 314 8.34 -24.39 -7.81
N ASP A 315 9.59 -24.43 -8.28
CA ASP A 315 10.57 -25.44 -7.84
C ASP A 315 10.91 -25.32 -6.34
N ALA A 316 10.76 -24.13 -5.77
CA ALA A 316 11.01 -23.86 -4.35
C ALA A 316 9.89 -24.39 -3.43
N PHE A 317 8.64 -24.32 -3.89
CA PHE A 317 7.47 -24.48 -3.04
C PHE A 317 6.47 -25.54 -3.50
N GLU A 318 6.61 -26.21 -4.66
CA GLU A 318 5.60 -27.16 -5.17
C GLU A 318 5.20 -28.29 -4.20
N SER A 319 6.13 -28.67 -3.33
CA SER A 319 5.97 -29.68 -2.28
C SER A 319 5.17 -29.19 -1.05
N GLU A 320 5.07 -27.88 -0.83
CA GLU A 320 4.43 -27.28 0.35
C GLU A 320 2.89 -27.33 0.26
N ASP A 321 2.20 -27.56 1.37
CA ASP A 321 0.73 -27.68 1.37
C ASP A 321 -0.01 -26.38 1.00
N PHE A 322 0.63 -25.23 1.20
CA PHE A 322 0.11 -23.94 0.74
C PHE A 322 0.36 -23.70 -0.76
N PHE A 323 0.97 -24.64 -1.48
CA PHE A 323 1.25 -24.46 -2.90
C PHE A 323 0.02 -24.62 -3.80
N HIS A 324 -0.29 -23.55 -4.55
CA HIS A 324 -1.31 -23.50 -5.58
C HIS A 324 -0.89 -22.64 -6.78
N GLY A 325 -0.38 -23.28 -7.84
CA GLY A 325 -0.04 -22.61 -9.11
C GLY A 325 -1.21 -21.79 -9.71
N PRO A 326 -0.97 -20.83 -10.65
CA PRO A 326 0.31 -20.53 -11.29
C PRO A 326 1.40 -19.95 -10.38
N SER A 327 2.65 -20.09 -10.81
CA SER A 327 3.82 -19.80 -9.99
C SER A 327 4.37 -18.37 -10.12
N THR A 328 4.21 -17.69 -11.28
CA THR A 328 4.55 -16.25 -11.40
C THR A 328 3.36 -15.34 -11.09
N PHE A 329 3.64 -14.10 -10.64
CA PHE A 329 2.60 -13.11 -10.33
C PHE A 329 1.66 -12.87 -11.51
N LEU A 330 2.22 -12.55 -12.67
CA LEU A 330 1.42 -12.26 -13.87
C LEU A 330 0.59 -13.46 -14.33
N GLN A 331 1.10 -14.69 -14.20
CA GLN A 331 0.30 -15.86 -14.53
C GLN A 331 -0.91 -15.99 -13.58
N ARG A 332 -0.75 -15.76 -12.26
CA ARG A 332 -1.89 -15.73 -11.32
C ARG A 332 -2.86 -14.61 -11.70
N PHE A 333 -2.36 -13.42 -11.95
CA PHE A 333 -3.19 -12.27 -12.32
C PHE A 333 -4.08 -12.55 -13.54
N PHE A 334 -3.49 -12.99 -14.65
CA PHE A 334 -4.24 -13.24 -15.88
C PHE A 334 -5.10 -14.52 -15.86
N ASN A 335 -4.69 -15.58 -15.13
CA ASN A 335 -5.38 -16.89 -15.18
C ASN A 335 -6.27 -17.18 -13.95
N LYS A 336 -6.10 -16.47 -12.83
CA LYS A 336 -6.96 -16.56 -11.64
C LYS A 336 -7.72 -15.26 -11.40
N ASP A 337 -7.03 -14.12 -11.30
CA ASP A 337 -7.63 -12.92 -10.71
C ASP A 337 -8.63 -12.24 -11.65
N LEU A 338 -8.29 -12.07 -12.93
CA LEU A 338 -9.24 -11.52 -13.91
C LEU A 338 -10.46 -12.44 -14.13
N PRO A 339 -10.32 -13.78 -14.26
CA PRO A 339 -11.47 -14.68 -14.26
C PRO A 339 -12.29 -14.65 -12.96
N LEU A 340 -11.64 -14.59 -11.79
CA LEU A 340 -12.30 -14.47 -10.48
C LEU A 340 -13.16 -13.21 -10.43
N ILE A 341 -12.59 -12.03 -10.73
CA ILE A 341 -13.28 -10.74 -10.72
C ILE A 341 -14.50 -10.77 -11.66
N LYS A 342 -14.35 -11.34 -12.86
CA LYS A 342 -15.45 -11.53 -13.80
C LYS A 342 -16.54 -12.45 -13.25
N ASN A 343 -16.18 -13.57 -12.65
CA ASN A 343 -17.13 -14.53 -12.11
C ASN A 343 -17.83 -14.00 -10.85
N LEU A 344 -17.15 -13.18 -10.03
CA LEU A 344 -17.72 -12.50 -8.87
C LEU A 344 -18.74 -11.43 -9.30
N ALA A 345 -18.44 -10.64 -10.32
CA ALA A 345 -19.37 -9.66 -10.89
C ALA A 345 -20.68 -10.32 -11.35
N ALA A 346 -20.61 -11.49 -11.97
CA ALA A 346 -21.77 -12.29 -12.37
C ALA A 346 -22.47 -12.97 -11.16
N HIS A 347 -21.72 -13.44 -10.17
CA HIS A 347 -22.26 -14.15 -9.00
C HIS A 347 -23.05 -13.22 -8.07
N PHE A 348 -22.58 -12.00 -7.85
CA PHE A 348 -23.23 -11.00 -7.00
C PHE A 348 -24.21 -10.08 -7.74
N ASP A 349 -24.34 -10.22 -9.07
CA ASP A 349 -25.07 -9.30 -9.96
C ASP A 349 -24.59 -7.84 -9.81
N ARG A 350 -23.26 -7.64 -9.82
CA ARG A 350 -22.61 -6.34 -9.63
C ARG A 350 -21.56 -6.07 -10.70
N PRO A 351 -21.94 -5.39 -11.81
CA PRO A 351 -21.01 -4.97 -12.85
C PRO A 351 -19.87 -4.08 -12.35
N SER A 352 -20.06 -3.35 -11.23
CA SER A 352 -19.01 -2.51 -10.63
C SER A 352 -17.78 -3.30 -10.16
N ILE A 353 -17.91 -4.60 -9.88
CA ILE A 353 -16.77 -5.45 -9.53
C ILE A 353 -15.74 -5.53 -10.69
N LEU A 354 -16.19 -5.36 -11.94
CA LEU A 354 -15.30 -5.29 -13.11
C LEU A 354 -14.49 -3.98 -13.20
N GLN A 355 -14.83 -2.97 -12.38
CA GLN A 355 -14.21 -1.65 -12.35
C GLN A 355 -13.76 -1.34 -10.92
N PRO A 356 -12.61 -1.88 -10.48
CA PRO A 356 -12.04 -1.55 -9.18
C PRO A 356 -11.93 -0.04 -8.99
N THR A 357 -12.18 0.41 -7.75
CA THR A 357 -11.94 1.79 -7.30
C THR A 357 -10.48 1.94 -6.89
N VAL A 358 -9.97 0.94 -6.15
CA VAL A 358 -8.57 0.82 -5.72
C VAL A 358 -8.11 -0.62 -5.96
N ILE A 359 -6.87 -0.76 -6.42
CA ILE A 359 -6.15 -2.03 -6.44
C ILE A 359 -4.95 -1.89 -5.50
N GLU A 360 -4.89 -2.72 -4.47
CA GLU A 360 -3.71 -2.86 -3.63
C GLU A 360 -2.82 -3.96 -4.19
N VAL A 361 -1.53 -3.67 -4.34
CA VAL A 361 -0.51 -4.60 -4.81
C VAL A 361 0.55 -4.77 -3.74
N ALA A 362 0.86 -6.02 -3.46
CA ALA A 362 1.68 -6.44 -2.34
C ALA A 362 2.60 -7.59 -2.77
N SER A 363 3.91 -7.43 -2.52
CA SER A 363 4.88 -8.51 -2.58
C SER A 363 6.01 -8.24 -1.58
N GLY A 364 6.89 -9.21 -1.37
CA GLY A 364 8.10 -9.05 -0.60
C GLY A 364 8.38 -10.19 0.37
N TYR A 365 7.43 -10.59 1.23
CA TYR A 365 7.72 -11.62 2.25
C TYR A 365 8.06 -12.99 1.65
N TRP A 366 7.33 -13.42 0.62
CA TRP A 366 7.64 -14.64 -0.12
C TRP A 366 8.91 -14.52 -0.98
N ASP A 367 9.19 -13.33 -1.53
CA ASP A 367 10.46 -13.05 -2.22
C ASP A 367 11.64 -13.19 -1.24
N LEU A 368 11.59 -12.50 -0.10
CA LEU A 368 12.60 -12.57 0.96
C LEU A 368 12.78 -13.97 1.53
N ARG A 369 11.69 -14.74 1.66
CA ARG A 369 11.75 -16.15 2.01
C ARG A 369 12.57 -16.91 0.98
N GLN A 370 12.19 -16.87 -0.30
CA GLN A 370 12.95 -17.55 -1.36
C GLN A 370 14.43 -17.18 -1.33
N MET A 371 14.74 -15.88 -1.33
CA MET A 371 16.12 -15.37 -1.35
C MET A 371 16.93 -15.85 -0.15
N THR A 372 16.29 -16.05 1.00
CA THR A 372 16.95 -16.56 2.21
C THR A 372 17.11 -18.09 2.19
N GLU A 373 16.13 -18.82 1.66
CA GLU A 373 16.24 -20.26 1.42
C GLU A 373 17.36 -20.60 0.42
N GLU A 374 17.53 -19.80 -0.64
CA GLU A 374 18.64 -19.90 -1.60
C GLU A 374 20.01 -19.79 -0.93
N ASP A 375 20.16 -18.88 0.04
CA ASP A 375 21.43 -18.68 0.74
C ASP A 375 21.80 -19.88 1.63
N PHE A 376 20.80 -20.51 2.25
CA PHE A 376 20.99 -21.77 2.99
C PHE A 376 21.33 -22.93 2.06
N ILE A 377 20.60 -23.09 0.96
CA ILE A 377 20.85 -24.14 -0.05
C ILE A 377 22.26 -24.00 -0.63
N LYS A 378 22.68 -22.77 -0.98
CA LYS A 378 24.03 -22.45 -1.46
C LYS A 378 25.12 -22.73 -0.41
N ALA A 379 24.79 -22.60 0.88
CA ALA A 379 25.66 -22.99 2.00
C ALA A 379 25.65 -24.50 2.31
N GLY A 380 24.89 -25.31 1.57
CA GLY A 380 24.75 -26.76 1.81
C GLY A 380 23.88 -27.12 3.02
N ILE A 381 23.06 -26.19 3.52
CA ILE A 381 22.19 -26.37 4.68
C ILE A 381 20.80 -26.80 4.21
N PRO A 382 20.32 -28.02 4.53
CA PRO A 382 18.99 -28.49 4.15
C PRO A 382 17.89 -27.92 5.07
N ARG A 383 16.62 -28.01 4.64
CA ARG A 383 15.46 -27.78 5.52
C ARG A 383 15.41 -28.84 6.64
N PRO A 384 14.94 -28.50 7.87
CA PRO A 384 14.59 -27.16 8.33
C PRO A 384 15.85 -26.32 8.59
N TYR A 385 15.81 -25.05 8.19
CA TYR A 385 16.94 -24.14 8.40
C TYR A 385 17.12 -23.77 9.89
N PRO A 386 18.33 -23.42 10.34
CA PRO A 386 18.57 -22.97 11.71
C PRO A 386 17.75 -21.71 12.06
N THR A 387 17.42 -21.52 13.34
CA THR A 387 16.64 -20.37 13.83
C THR A 387 17.47 -19.11 14.09
N ASP A 388 18.78 -19.24 14.14
CA ASP A 388 19.73 -18.18 14.51
C ASP A 388 21.01 -18.25 13.65
N ASP A 389 20.87 -18.12 12.32
CA ASP A 389 21.99 -18.08 11.39
C ASP A 389 22.13 -16.70 10.76
N ASP A 390 23.32 -16.11 10.84
CA ASP A 390 23.58 -14.74 10.37
C ASP A 390 23.38 -14.57 8.86
N ARG A 391 23.38 -15.65 8.06
CA ARG A 391 23.13 -15.59 6.61
C ARG A 391 21.78 -14.96 6.30
N SER A 392 20.74 -15.30 7.06
CA SER A 392 19.41 -14.70 6.93
C SER A 392 19.44 -13.19 7.09
N PHE A 393 20.32 -12.67 7.96
CA PHE A 393 20.35 -11.24 8.26
C PHE A 393 21.28 -10.43 7.35
N GLY A 394 22.06 -11.10 6.48
CA GLY A 394 22.90 -10.49 5.45
C GLY A 394 22.11 -9.78 4.32
N PRO A 395 22.82 -9.07 3.41
CA PRO A 395 22.19 -8.31 2.33
C PRO A 395 21.47 -9.21 1.32
N ILE A 396 20.46 -8.64 0.64
CA ILE A 396 19.71 -9.33 -0.42
C ILE A 396 20.62 -9.61 -1.62
N GLY A 397 21.30 -8.56 -2.10
CA GLY A 397 22.30 -8.64 -3.17
C GLY A 397 21.79 -8.11 -4.50
N GLU A 398 22.65 -7.35 -5.17
CA GLU A 398 22.36 -6.52 -6.35
C GLU A 398 21.66 -7.28 -7.49
N GLU A 399 22.04 -8.53 -7.76
CA GLU A 399 21.38 -9.35 -8.79
C GLU A 399 19.91 -9.59 -8.45
N ARG A 400 19.61 -10.00 -7.21
CA ARG A 400 18.25 -10.31 -6.74
C ARG A 400 17.40 -9.04 -6.64
N GLU A 401 17.98 -7.94 -6.18
CA GLU A 401 17.38 -6.61 -6.19
C GLU A 401 17.02 -6.15 -7.61
N THR A 402 17.93 -6.34 -8.58
CA THR A 402 17.73 -6.00 -9.99
C THR A 402 16.61 -6.83 -10.63
N ARG A 403 16.60 -8.16 -10.41
CA ARG A 403 15.51 -9.01 -10.92
C ARG A 403 14.18 -8.68 -10.27
N TRP A 404 14.15 -8.41 -8.96
CA TRP A 404 12.92 -8.00 -8.26
C TRP A 404 12.37 -6.68 -8.82
N ARG A 405 13.23 -5.65 -8.98
CA ARG A 405 12.87 -4.36 -9.60
C ARG A 405 12.27 -4.55 -11.00
N LYS A 406 12.86 -5.41 -11.83
CA LYS A 406 12.34 -5.70 -13.17
C LYS A 406 10.92 -6.28 -13.11
N HIS A 407 10.69 -7.31 -12.29
CA HIS A 407 9.39 -7.98 -12.23
C HIS A 407 8.30 -7.10 -11.63
N ILE A 408 8.57 -6.26 -10.61
CA ILE A 408 7.54 -5.38 -10.05
C ILE A 408 7.11 -4.29 -11.06
N VAL A 409 8.05 -3.78 -11.87
CA VAL A 409 7.74 -2.83 -12.96
C VAL A 409 6.81 -3.47 -13.98
N GLU A 410 7.07 -4.72 -14.37
CA GLU A 410 6.20 -5.48 -15.29
C GLU A 410 4.81 -5.72 -14.66
N VAL A 411 4.75 -6.12 -13.39
CA VAL A 411 3.51 -6.34 -12.64
C VAL A 411 2.65 -5.08 -12.58
N ILE A 412 3.19 -3.94 -12.18
CA ILE A 412 2.42 -2.69 -12.05
C ILE A 412 1.92 -2.20 -13.43
N LYS A 413 2.72 -2.38 -14.50
CA LYS A 413 2.31 -2.07 -15.89
C LYS A 413 1.16 -2.96 -16.38
N GLU A 414 1.23 -4.27 -16.18
CA GLU A 414 0.20 -5.19 -16.65
C GLU A 414 -1.09 -5.11 -15.82
N VAL A 415 -0.99 -4.90 -14.50
CA VAL A 415 -2.15 -4.59 -13.64
C VAL A 415 -2.83 -3.29 -14.10
N ALA A 416 -2.04 -2.25 -14.44
CA ALA A 416 -2.56 -0.99 -14.94
C ALA A 416 -3.27 -1.11 -16.30
N LYS A 417 -2.75 -1.94 -17.22
CA LYS A 417 -3.35 -2.23 -18.54
C LYS A 417 -4.66 -3.00 -18.45
N ALA A 418 -4.77 -3.94 -17.51
CA ALA A 418 -5.95 -4.81 -17.39
C ALA A 418 -7.21 -4.07 -16.91
N PHE A 419 -7.04 -2.93 -16.22
CA PHE A 419 -8.14 -2.08 -15.76
C PHE A 419 -8.02 -0.66 -16.34
N PRO A 420 -8.35 -0.45 -17.62
CA PRO A 420 -8.46 0.89 -18.19
C PRO A 420 -9.71 1.60 -17.64
N GLY A 421 -9.63 2.91 -17.46
CA GLY A 421 -10.80 3.75 -17.21
C GLY A 421 -11.57 4.03 -18.50
N THR A 422 -12.64 4.84 -18.41
CA THR A 422 -13.48 5.19 -19.57
C THR A 422 -12.70 5.93 -20.67
N ARG A 423 -11.60 6.58 -20.31
CA ARG A 423 -10.69 7.31 -21.22
C ARG A 423 -9.35 6.60 -21.45
N GLY A 424 -9.28 5.30 -21.18
CA GLY A 424 -8.07 4.48 -21.36
C GLY A 424 -7.25 4.30 -20.08
N ILE A 425 -5.99 3.88 -20.24
CA ILE A 425 -5.18 3.33 -19.13
C ILE A 425 -4.97 4.36 -18.01
N ARG A 426 -4.52 5.59 -18.31
CA ARG A 426 -4.36 6.68 -17.33
C ARG A 426 -5.56 6.92 -16.42
N ASP A 427 -6.77 6.68 -16.92
CA ASP A 427 -8.02 6.96 -16.21
C ASP A 427 -8.50 5.80 -15.33
N GLY A 428 -7.76 4.68 -15.29
CA GLY A 428 -8.07 3.49 -14.48
C GLY A 428 -7.95 3.71 -12.96
N PRO A 429 -8.12 2.65 -12.14
CA PRO A 429 -8.07 2.72 -10.68
C PRO A 429 -6.75 3.26 -10.13
N VAL A 430 -6.80 3.72 -8.88
CA VAL A 430 -5.61 3.91 -8.05
C VAL A 430 -4.94 2.55 -7.82
N ILE A 431 -3.61 2.54 -7.88
CA ILE A 431 -2.79 1.37 -7.56
C ILE A 431 -2.00 1.71 -6.30
N SER A 432 -2.42 1.16 -5.16
CA SER A 432 -1.72 1.30 -3.89
C SER A 432 -0.65 0.22 -3.76
N TRP A 433 0.60 0.61 -3.57
CA TRP A 433 1.65 -0.31 -3.14
C TRP A 433 1.66 -0.40 -1.62
N ARG A 434 1.35 -1.57 -1.06
CA ARG A 434 1.47 -1.79 0.40
C ARG A 434 2.94 -1.93 0.78
N THR A 435 3.41 -1.07 1.68
CA THR A 435 4.76 -1.17 2.28
C THR A 435 4.83 -2.31 3.29
N MET A 436 6.00 -2.94 3.41
CA MET A 436 6.20 -4.05 4.36
C MET A 436 6.42 -3.52 5.77
N HIS A 437 5.71 -4.08 6.75
CA HIS A 437 6.00 -3.86 8.16
C HIS A 437 7.18 -4.72 8.63
N HIS A 438 7.82 -4.26 9.70
CA HIS A 438 8.92 -4.96 10.35
C HIS A 438 8.41 -6.24 11.06
N PRO A 439 8.86 -7.45 10.69
CA PRO A 439 8.42 -8.70 11.31
C PRO A 439 9.18 -8.97 12.62
N LYS A 440 8.67 -9.89 13.45
CA LYS A 440 9.48 -10.45 14.54
C LYS A 440 10.69 -11.18 13.96
N ARG A 441 11.77 -11.26 14.74
CA ARG A 441 13.01 -11.96 14.36
C ARG A 441 12.72 -13.42 13.97
N ASN A 442 12.88 -13.70 12.67
CA ASN A 442 12.74 -15.01 12.04
C ASN A 442 13.69 -15.08 10.84
N ASN A 443 14.23 -16.26 10.54
CA ASN A 443 15.15 -16.52 9.44
C ASN A 443 14.46 -16.75 8.10
N TYR A 444 13.15 -17.02 8.06
CA TYR A 444 12.38 -17.09 6.80
C TYR A 444 12.10 -15.69 6.23
N THR A 445 11.66 -14.74 7.06
CA THR A 445 11.37 -13.36 6.65
C THR A 445 12.20 -12.39 7.51
N PRO A 446 13.53 -12.33 7.28
CA PRO A 446 14.45 -11.60 8.14
C PRO A 446 14.22 -10.09 8.06
N TYR A 447 13.99 -9.48 9.23
CA TYR A 447 13.66 -8.06 9.36
C TYR A 447 14.71 -7.13 8.73
N SER A 448 15.99 -7.49 8.78
CA SER A 448 17.09 -6.71 8.18
C SER A 448 17.05 -6.70 6.64
N ARG A 449 16.33 -7.62 5.99
CA ARG A 449 16.06 -7.61 4.54
C ARG A 449 14.74 -6.93 4.19
N VAL A 450 13.81 -6.79 5.13
CA VAL A 450 12.54 -6.07 4.90
C VAL A 450 12.79 -4.60 4.60
N ALA A 451 13.57 -3.91 5.43
CA ALA A 451 13.89 -2.50 5.23
C ALA A 451 14.53 -2.16 3.85
N PRO A 452 15.60 -2.86 3.38
CA PRO A 452 16.17 -2.57 2.06
C PRO A 452 15.25 -2.95 0.90
N LEU A 453 14.46 -4.02 0.99
CA LEU A 453 13.50 -4.35 -0.07
C LEU A 453 12.33 -3.37 -0.12
N ASP A 454 11.83 -2.89 1.02
CA ASP A 454 10.80 -1.84 1.06
C ASP A 454 11.35 -0.50 0.52
N ALA A 455 12.60 -0.16 0.83
CA ALA A 455 13.27 1.01 0.26
C ALA A 455 13.44 0.89 -1.27
N LEU A 456 13.78 -0.29 -1.79
CA LEU A 456 13.81 -0.57 -3.24
C LEU A 456 12.42 -0.46 -3.87
N ALA A 457 11.39 -0.99 -3.20
CA ALA A 457 10.01 -0.89 -3.64
C ALA A 457 9.55 0.57 -3.74
N ARG A 458 9.77 1.37 -2.69
CA ARG A 458 9.48 2.82 -2.66
C ARG A 458 10.21 3.58 -3.76
N LYS A 459 11.50 3.29 -3.98
CA LYS A 459 12.25 3.88 -5.10
C LYS A 459 11.61 3.50 -6.44
N THR A 460 11.22 2.25 -6.63
CA THR A 460 10.63 1.76 -7.88
C THR A 460 9.25 2.39 -8.15
N MET A 461 8.42 2.56 -7.12
CA MET A 461 7.16 3.30 -7.23
C MET A 461 7.37 4.78 -7.54
N HIS A 462 8.40 5.40 -6.97
CA HIS A 462 8.80 6.77 -7.31
C HIS A 462 9.29 6.87 -8.76
N ASP A 463 10.18 5.98 -9.20
CA ASP A 463 10.69 5.93 -10.59
C ASP A 463 9.52 5.83 -11.60
N LEU A 464 8.54 4.96 -11.36
CA LEU A 464 7.34 4.79 -12.19
C LEU A 464 6.47 6.06 -12.24
N ARG A 465 6.35 6.78 -11.13
CA ARG A 465 5.62 8.07 -11.08
C ARG A 465 6.38 9.16 -11.86
N VAL A 466 7.70 9.20 -11.75
CA VAL A 466 8.56 10.16 -12.47
C VAL A 466 8.55 9.90 -13.97
N SER A 467 8.65 8.66 -14.45
CA SER A 467 8.64 8.39 -15.89
C SER A 467 7.31 8.75 -16.56
N SER A 468 6.19 8.54 -15.84
CA SER A 468 4.83 8.91 -16.28
C SER A 468 4.60 10.42 -16.45
N LEU A 469 5.51 11.28 -15.95
CA LEU A 469 5.45 12.72 -16.21
C LEU A 469 5.65 13.04 -17.71
N ALA A 470 6.43 12.23 -18.44
CA ALA A 470 6.65 12.41 -19.89
C ALA A 470 5.39 12.21 -20.74
N THR A 471 4.42 11.43 -20.25
CA THR A 471 3.12 11.21 -20.90
C THR A 471 2.02 12.13 -20.35
N SER A 472 2.22 12.70 -19.17
CA SER A 472 1.20 13.47 -18.43
C SER A 472 0.54 14.59 -19.26
N PRO A 473 -0.80 14.62 -19.34
CA PRO A 473 -1.52 15.69 -20.03
C PRO A 473 -1.25 17.08 -19.46
N ALA A 474 -1.04 17.21 -18.15
CA ALA A 474 -0.69 18.49 -17.51
C ALA A 474 0.70 19.01 -17.96
N PHE A 475 1.59 18.09 -18.32
CA PHE A 475 2.91 18.38 -18.87
C PHE A 475 2.83 18.73 -20.37
N ARG A 476 1.90 18.08 -21.10
CA ARG A 476 1.73 18.22 -22.55
C ARG A 476 0.79 19.36 -22.97
N SER A 477 -0.23 19.73 -22.21
CA SER A 477 -1.15 20.83 -22.57
C SER A 477 -0.46 22.19 -22.62
N ASN A 478 0.57 22.38 -21.79
CA ASN A 478 1.43 23.56 -21.80
C ASN A 478 2.61 23.48 -22.81
N SER A 479 2.61 22.50 -23.73
CA SER A 479 3.59 22.44 -24.82
C SER A 479 3.43 23.57 -25.87
N GLY A 480 2.32 24.32 -25.81
CA GLY A 480 2.17 25.58 -26.55
C GLY A 480 2.86 26.79 -25.91
N SER A 481 3.13 26.77 -24.60
CA SER A 481 3.87 27.83 -23.90
C SER A 481 4.35 27.43 -22.50
N LEU A 482 5.62 27.72 -22.23
CA LEU A 482 6.27 27.89 -20.92
C LEU A 482 6.63 26.67 -20.04
N VAL A 483 5.92 25.54 -20.01
CA VAL A 483 6.29 24.46 -19.04
C VAL A 483 7.61 23.74 -19.37
N HIS A 484 7.89 23.42 -20.64
CA HIS A 484 9.21 22.88 -21.03
C HIS A 484 10.37 23.86 -20.74
N SER A 485 10.11 25.17 -20.57
CA SER A 485 11.14 26.16 -20.23
C SER A 485 11.30 26.42 -18.72
N HIS A 486 10.51 25.78 -17.85
CA HIS A 486 10.65 25.87 -16.40
C HIS A 486 11.27 24.62 -15.75
N LEU A 487 11.47 23.56 -16.51
CA LEU A 487 12.22 22.39 -16.08
C LEU A 487 13.72 22.61 -16.30
N PRO A 488 14.58 22.42 -15.29
CA PRO A 488 16.01 22.32 -15.51
C PRO A 488 16.29 21.13 -16.46
N PRO A 489 17.20 21.26 -17.45
CA PRO A 489 17.51 20.18 -18.40
C PRO A 489 17.87 18.85 -17.75
N GLU A 490 18.45 18.89 -16.55
CA GLU A 490 18.76 17.74 -15.70
C GLU A 490 17.51 16.91 -15.38
N ALA A 491 16.37 17.56 -15.10
CA ALA A 491 15.11 16.87 -14.80
C ALA A 491 14.51 16.17 -16.02
N LEU A 492 14.60 16.78 -17.20
CA LEU A 492 14.19 16.15 -18.45
C LEU A 492 15.06 14.93 -18.76
N HIS A 493 16.38 15.07 -18.60
CA HIS A 493 17.32 13.97 -18.74
C HIS A 493 17.04 12.82 -17.74
N ASP A 494 16.74 13.13 -16.48
CA ASP A 494 16.37 12.13 -15.47
C ASP A 494 15.08 11.38 -15.85
N ILE A 495 14.03 12.08 -16.30
CA ILE A 495 12.78 11.46 -16.76
C ILE A 495 13.04 10.53 -17.97
N GLU A 496 13.78 10.99 -18.98
CA GLU A 496 14.14 10.18 -20.16
C GLU A 496 15.07 9.00 -19.83
N HIS A 497 15.95 9.16 -18.83
CA HIS A 497 16.84 8.10 -18.36
C HIS A 497 16.04 7.01 -17.63
N ILE A 498 15.19 7.41 -16.68
CA ILE A 498 14.34 6.49 -15.91
C ILE A 498 13.36 5.76 -16.86
N GLY A 499 12.69 6.47 -17.77
CA GLY A 499 11.79 5.83 -18.75
C GLY A 499 12.50 4.78 -19.62
N ARG A 500 13.76 5.02 -20.00
CA ARG A 500 14.60 4.03 -20.70
C ARG A 500 14.98 2.83 -19.81
N GLU A 501 15.35 3.06 -18.55
CA GLU A 501 15.62 1.96 -17.59
C GLU A 501 14.39 1.07 -17.36
N LEU A 502 13.21 1.67 -17.23
CA LEU A 502 11.94 0.98 -16.98
C LEU A 502 11.34 0.32 -18.23
N GLY A 503 11.93 0.56 -19.41
CA GLY A 503 11.43 0.02 -20.68
C GLY A 503 10.12 0.66 -21.15
N ASP A 504 9.93 1.96 -20.94
CA ASP A 504 8.76 2.74 -21.42
C ASP A 504 8.80 3.03 -22.95
N ALA A 505 9.35 2.08 -23.72
CA ALA A 505 9.52 2.19 -25.17
C ALA A 505 8.20 2.11 -25.97
N ASP A 506 7.11 1.65 -25.34
CA ASP A 506 5.78 1.57 -25.97
C ASP A 506 5.02 2.91 -25.97
N GLY A 507 5.50 3.92 -25.23
CA GLY A 507 4.87 5.25 -25.16
C GLY A 507 3.51 5.28 -24.46
N THR A 508 3.12 4.21 -23.75
CA THR A 508 1.83 4.09 -23.08
C THR A 508 1.71 5.07 -21.91
N ASP A 509 0.66 5.89 -21.91
CA ASP A 509 0.33 6.74 -20.76
C ASP A 509 -0.37 5.92 -19.67
N TYR A 510 0.42 5.36 -18.76
CA TYR A 510 -0.08 4.56 -17.64
C TYR A 510 -0.81 5.40 -16.59
N GLY A 511 -0.50 6.69 -16.49
CA GLY A 511 -1.03 7.59 -15.46
C GLY A 511 -0.42 7.41 -14.09
N PHE A 512 0.77 6.82 -13.96
CA PHE A 512 1.35 6.46 -12.66
C PHE A 512 1.63 7.65 -11.76
N ASP A 513 1.99 8.81 -12.33
CA ASP A 513 2.13 10.09 -11.62
C ASP A 513 0.90 10.39 -10.74
N GLU A 514 -0.30 10.07 -11.24
CA GLU A 514 -1.57 10.28 -10.56
C GLU A 514 -2.18 9.02 -9.94
N ARG A 515 -1.82 7.81 -10.39
CA ARG A 515 -2.43 6.54 -9.97
C ARG A 515 -1.67 5.79 -8.90
N ILE A 516 -0.33 5.85 -8.89
CA ILE A 516 0.45 5.10 -7.91
C ILE A 516 0.38 5.82 -6.56
N ARG A 517 0.07 5.05 -5.53
CA ARG A 517 0.14 5.44 -4.13
C ARG A 517 1.04 4.46 -3.39
N VAL A 518 1.57 4.90 -2.26
CA VAL A 518 2.36 4.06 -1.35
C VAL A 518 1.61 4.10 -0.03
N ASP A 519 1.04 2.98 0.39
CA ASP A 519 0.45 2.81 1.71
C ASP A 519 1.59 2.67 2.73
N GLU A 520 1.58 3.51 3.77
CA GLU A 520 2.61 3.57 4.81
C GLU A 520 2.41 2.56 5.95
N VAL A 521 1.38 1.71 5.92
CA VAL A 521 1.06 0.74 7.00
C VAL A 521 2.29 0.00 7.54
N GLY A 522 3.24 -0.35 6.66
CA GLY A 522 4.50 -0.97 7.04
C GLY A 522 5.32 -0.17 8.06
N LYS A 523 5.47 1.13 7.80
CA LYS A 523 6.16 2.08 8.67
C LYS A 523 5.31 2.48 9.88
N LEU A 524 3.99 2.60 9.73
CA LEU A 524 3.10 3.01 10.82
C LEU A 524 2.92 1.93 11.90
N LEU A 525 3.24 0.67 11.58
CA LEU A 525 3.29 -0.46 12.53
C LEU A 525 4.69 -0.74 13.11
N GLU A 526 5.70 0.08 12.80
CA GLU A 526 7.06 -0.09 13.35
C GLU A 526 7.05 0.04 14.88
N GLY A 527 7.71 -0.90 15.58
CA GLY A 527 7.71 -0.97 17.04
C GLY A 527 6.43 -1.54 17.67
N GLN A 528 5.51 -2.09 16.87
CA GLN A 528 4.26 -2.71 17.33
C GLN A 528 4.28 -4.25 17.24
N GLU A 529 5.47 -4.85 17.11
CA GLU A 529 5.65 -6.29 16.87
C GLU A 529 5.14 -7.15 18.05
N ASN A 530 4.95 -6.56 19.24
CA ASN A 530 4.30 -7.22 20.37
C ASN A 530 2.79 -7.47 20.15
N HIS A 531 2.17 -6.78 19.19
CA HIS A 531 0.76 -6.94 18.76
C HIS A 531 0.65 -7.74 17.46
N PHE A 532 1.46 -8.79 17.32
CA PHE A 532 1.42 -9.72 16.18
C PHE A 532 1.07 -11.12 16.68
N ARG A 533 0.13 -11.79 16.00
CA ARG A 533 -0.34 -13.15 16.35
C ARG A 533 0.73 -14.23 16.16
N ASP A 534 1.63 -14.03 15.21
CA ASP A 534 2.78 -14.91 14.94
C ASP A 534 4.04 -14.08 14.65
N PHE A 535 4.99 -14.57 13.84
CA PHE A 535 6.21 -13.84 13.52
C PHE A 535 6.04 -12.78 12.43
N LEU A 536 5.02 -12.91 11.59
CA LEU A 536 4.79 -12.09 10.41
C LEU A 536 3.51 -11.27 10.53
N HIS A 537 2.40 -11.86 10.96
CA HIS A 537 1.09 -11.22 10.84
C HIS A 537 0.76 -10.36 12.08
N PRO A 538 0.47 -9.05 11.92
CA PRO A 538 -0.14 -8.22 12.95
C PRO A 538 -1.46 -8.81 13.46
N ASP A 539 -1.85 -8.48 14.69
CA ASP A 539 -3.20 -8.71 15.21
C ASP A 539 -4.22 -7.79 14.53
N ALA A 540 -5.50 -8.13 14.65
CA ALA A 540 -6.60 -7.30 14.16
C ALA A 540 -6.52 -5.87 14.73
N LEU A 541 -6.17 -5.75 16.02
CA LEU A 541 -5.92 -4.50 16.72
C LEU A 541 -4.44 -4.45 17.19
N PRO A 542 -3.64 -3.44 16.78
CA PRO A 542 -4.03 -2.31 15.94
C PRO A 542 -3.95 -2.58 14.43
N GLY A 543 -3.30 -3.67 14.01
CA GLY A 543 -2.81 -3.89 12.64
C GLY A 543 -3.85 -3.72 11.53
N SER A 544 -4.79 -4.66 11.44
CA SER A 544 -5.82 -4.63 10.39
C SER A 544 -6.77 -3.44 10.52
N TYR A 545 -6.98 -2.90 11.73
CA TYR A 545 -7.81 -1.69 11.91
C TYR A 545 -7.12 -0.44 11.33
N LEU A 546 -5.81 -0.28 11.53
CA LEU A 546 -5.04 0.81 10.93
C LEU A 546 -5.04 0.71 9.40
N TRP A 547 -4.76 -0.47 8.85
CA TRP A 547 -4.87 -0.72 7.40
C TRP A 547 -6.28 -0.41 6.87
N SER A 548 -7.32 -0.81 7.60
CA SER A 548 -8.72 -0.56 7.23
C SER A 548 -9.03 0.93 7.07
N ASP A 549 -8.45 1.78 7.93
CA ASP A 549 -8.66 3.23 7.89
C ASP A 549 -7.87 3.87 6.73
N ILE A 550 -6.68 3.36 6.42
CA ILE A 550 -5.86 3.80 5.27
C ILE A 550 -6.53 3.44 3.94
N ILE A 551 -6.99 2.19 3.77
CA ILE A 551 -7.61 1.78 2.50
C ILE A 551 -8.95 2.50 2.27
N LEU A 552 -9.72 2.81 3.32
CA LEU A 552 -10.92 3.66 3.22
C LEU A 552 -10.57 5.10 2.83
N TYR A 553 -9.47 5.66 3.35
CA TYR A 553 -8.96 6.97 2.94
C TYR A 553 -8.61 6.98 1.44
N GLU A 554 -7.90 5.98 0.93
CA GLU A 554 -7.55 5.89 -0.48
C GLU A 554 -8.77 5.59 -1.39
N VAL A 555 -9.78 4.83 -0.94
CA VAL A 555 -11.05 4.68 -1.68
C VAL A 555 -11.79 6.01 -1.79
N LYS A 556 -11.90 6.75 -0.67
CA LYS A 556 -12.51 8.08 -0.64
C LYS A 556 -11.74 9.04 -1.57
N ARG A 557 -10.41 9.00 -1.53
CA ARG A 557 -9.51 9.80 -2.37
C ARG A 557 -9.71 9.51 -3.85
N ALA A 558 -9.76 8.23 -4.21
CA ALA A 558 -9.96 7.74 -5.57
C ALA A 558 -11.32 8.18 -6.13
N TYR A 559 -12.39 8.07 -5.33
CA TYR A 559 -13.73 8.51 -5.72
C TYR A 559 -13.80 10.01 -6.03
N TYR A 560 -13.23 10.86 -5.16
CA TYR A 560 -13.15 12.30 -5.40
C TYR A 560 -12.03 12.73 -6.37
N ARG A 561 -11.27 11.77 -6.91
CA ARG A 561 -10.15 11.96 -7.86
C ARG A 561 -9.08 12.95 -7.36
N ILE A 562 -8.84 13.00 -6.05
CA ILE A 562 -7.88 13.91 -5.42
C ILE A 562 -6.45 13.57 -5.85
N GLY A 563 -5.73 14.55 -6.40
CA GLY A 563 -4.41 14.34 -7.00
C GLY A 563 -4.46 13.64 -8.37
N ARG A 564 -5.52 13.87 -9.15
CA ARG A 564 -5.63 13.46 -10.56
C ARG A 564 -5.98 14.67 -11.43
N SER A 565 -5.46 14.74 -12.65
CA SER A 565 -5.81 15.81 -13.57
C SER A 565 -7.27 15.68 -13.99
N THR A 566 -8.03 16.74 -13.76
CA THR A 566 -9.34 16.94 -14.37
C THR A 566 -9.14 17.31 -15.83
N GLN A 567 -8.98 16.29 -16.68
CA GLN A 567 -9.36 16.45 -18.08
C GLN A 567 -10.87 16.65 -18.12
N ASP A 568 -11.26 17.91 -18.34
CA ASP A 568 -12.60 18.45 -18.55
C ASP A 568 -13.62 18.36 -17.39
N LEU A 569 -14.21 19.52 -17.10
CA LEU A 569 -15.49 19.76 -16.43
C LEU A 569 -16.43 20.41 -17.45
#